data_AF-A0A7Y7D8A7-F1
#
_entry.id   AF-A0A7Y7D8A7-F1
#
_cell.length_a   1.000
_cell.length_b   1.000
_cell.length_c   1.000
_cell.angle_alpha   90.00
_cell.angle_beta   90.00
_cell.angle_gamma   90.00
#
_symmetry.space_group_name_H-M   'P 1'
#
loop_
_entity.id
_entity.type
_entity.pdbx_description
1 polymer ?
#
loop_
_entity_poly.entity_id
_entity_poly.type
_entity_poly.pdbx_seq_one_letter_code
_entity_poly.pdbx_strand_id
1 'polypeptide(L)'
;MQIDAGEFSHWLDDFVTTMKGKGQGNVPCGDCTGCCTSSKFILIRPNDIGAREVIPHDLLFSAPGLPAGYQLMGYDEQGHCPMFKHGQCSIYMERPETCRQYDCRVMAATQANTEVESTIIQQRIKTWEFRYQENDSQLKANAVLKAMTFIKQHELLFPMNYLPSMESQRAALAIRIHSLFLQPRNTWPSVSEFIKNIVSQYPTS
;
A
#
# COMPACT_ATOMS: atom_id res chain seq x y z
N MET A 1 0.00 -8.29 21.11
CA MET A 1 -0.78 -7.09 21.46
C MET A 1 -1.42 -6.60 20.17
N GLN A 2 -2.74 -6.40 20.16
CA GLN A 2 -3.44 -5.82 19.01
C GLN A 2 -3.25 -4.29 19.03
N ILE A 3 -3.16 -3.70 17.84
CA ILE A 3 -3.02 -2.28 17.57
C ILE A 3 -4.27 -1.85 16.83
N ASP A 4 -4.91 -0.81 17.33
CA ASP A 4 -6.08 -0.22 16.70
C ASP A 4 -5.73 0.35 15.32
N ALA A 5 -6.36 -0.19 14.28
CA ALA A 5 -6.20 0.25 12.90
C ALA A 5 -7.13 1.41 12.54
N GLY A 6 -8.06 1.77 13.43
CA GLY A 6 -9.10 2.78 13.22
C GLY A 6 -10.40 2.22 12.64
N GLU A 7 -11.33 3.12 12.33
CA GLU A 7 -12.59 2.75 11.66
C GLU A 7 -12.33 2.40 10.18
N PHE A 8 -12.80 1.23 9.75
CA PHE A 8 -12.44 0.67 8.44
C PHE A 8 -12.86 1.57 7.27
N SER A 9 -14.09 2.09 7.25
CA SER A 9 -14.60 2.92 6.16
C SER A 9 -13.81 4.21 6.01
N HIS A 10 -13.54 4.91 7.13
CA HIS A 10 -12.72 6.14 7.15
C HIS A 10 -11.30 5.86 6.67
N TRP A 11 -10.65 4.81 7.19
CA TRP A 11 -9.32 4.42 6.74
C TRP A 11 -9.28 4.13 5.24
N LEU A 12 -10.26 3.39 4.72
CA LEU A 12 -10.31 3.02 3.30
C LEU A 12 -10.45 4.25 2.41
N ASP A 13 -11.32 5.19 2.76
CA ASP A 13 -11.56 6.41 1.99
C ASP A 13 -10.33 7.32 1.99
N ASP A 14 -9.67 7.48 3.14
CA ASP A 14 -8.41 8.22 3.29
C ASP A 14 -7.28 7.57 2.49
N PHE A 15 -7.15 6.25 2.57
CA PHE A 15 -6.10 5.52 1.88
C PHE A 15 -6.29 5.54 0.36
N VAL A 16 -7.52 5.41 -0.15
CA VAL A 16 -7.84 5.57 -1.59
C VAL A 16 -7.51 6.98 -2.07
N THR A 17 -7.72 8.00 -1.25
CA THR A 17 -7.32 9.38 -1.56
C THR A 17 -5.80 9.49 -1.65
N THR A 18 -5.09 8.87 -0.70
CA THR A 18 -3.61 8.82 -0.65
C THR A 18 -3.00 8.12 -1.86
N MET A 19 -3.59 7.01 -2.33
CA MET A 19 -3.16 6.33 -3.55
C MET A 19 -3.32 7.18 -4.83
N LYS A 20 -4.18 8.21 -4.81
CA LYS A 20 -4.33 9.17 -5.91
C LYS A 20 -3.34 10.35 -5.81
N GLY A 21 -2.35 10.25 -4.93
CA GLY A 21 -1.38 11.32 -4.65
C GLY A 21 -1.98 12.50 -3.89
N LYS A 22 -3.14 12.31 -3.24
CA LYS A 22 -3.85 13.36 -2.48
C LYS A 22 -3.85 13.02 -1.00
N GLY A 23 -3.68 14.02 -0.14
CA GLY A 23 -3.67 13.82 1.31
C GLY A 23 -2.30 13.43 1.86
N GLN A 24 -2.22 13.32 3.18
CA GLN A 24 -0.94 13.18 3.89
C GLN A 24 -0.53 11.72 4.14
N GLY A 25 -1.46 10.76 4.00
CA GLY A 25 -1.25 9.38 4.42
C GLY A 25 -1.09 9.28 5.95
N ASN A 26 -2.18 9.03 6.66
CA ASN A 26 -2.13 8.86 8.12
C ASN A 26 -1.74 7.42 8.49
N VAL A 27 -0.55 7.01 8.07
CA VAL A 27 0.06 5.76 8.52
C VAL A 27 0.62 6.01 9.92
N PRO A 28 0.12 5.34 10.97
CA PRO A 28 0.57 5.53 12.36
C PRO A 28 1.97 4.94 12.57
N CYS A 29 2.98 5.47 11.87
CA CYS A 29 4.34 4.95 11.90
C CYS A 29 5.02 5.13 13.26
N GLY A 30 4.55 6.08 14.08
CA GLY A 30 5.05 6.30 15.45
C GLY A 30 4.92 5.06 16.33
N ASP A 31 3.87 4.26 16.13
CA ASP A 31 3.66 2.99 16.84
C ASP A 31 3.96 1.76 15.95
N CYS A 32 3.98 1.95 14.62
CA CYS A 32 4.28 0.91 13.63
C CYS A 32 5.55 1.22 12.84
N THR A 33 6.70 0.78 13.35
CA THR A 33 8.03 0.96 12.73
C THR A 33 8.36 -0.09 11.66
N GLY A 34 7.42 -0.98 11.32
CA GLY A 34 7.67 -2.14 10.46
C GLY A 34 8.30 -1.79 9.11
N CYS A 35 7.78 -0.77 8.40
CA CYS A 35 8.38 -0.36 7.12
C CYS A 35 9.77 0.26 7.27
N CYS A 36 10.03 0.94 8.38
CA CYS A 36 11.32 1.54 8.71
C CYS A 36 12.38 0.49 9.05
N THR A 37 12.00 -0.74 9.40
CA THR A 37 12.91 -1.82 9.80
C THR A 37 12.84 -3.05 8.87
N SER A 38 12.39 -2.88 7.63
CA SER A 38 12.15 -3.99 6.69
C SER A 38 12.95 -3.88 5.38
N SER A 39 14.15 -3.29 5.43
CA SER A 39 15.08 -3.19 4.30
C SER A 39 14.41 -2.68 3.01
N LYS A 40 13.53 -1.68 3.13
CA LYS A 40 12.80 -1.12 1.99
C LYS A 40 13.65 -0.07 1.29
N PHE A 41 13.73 -0.16 -0.03
CA PHE A 41 14.13 0.97 -0.86
C PHE A 41 12.98 1.98 -0.91
N ILE A 42 13.29 3.25 -0.67
CA ILE A 42 12.32 4.33 -0.67
C ILE A 42 12.57 5.17 -1.91
N LEU A 43 11.58 5.20 -2.80
CA LEU A 43 11.58 6.08 -3.95
C LEU A 43 11.31 7.51 -3.49
N ILE A 44 12.19 8.41 -3.92
CA ILE A 44 12.08 9.86 -3.74
C ILE A 44 11.80 10.46 -5.11
N ARG A 45 10.60 11.00 -5.28
CA ARG A 45 10.14 11.62 -6.51
C ARG A 45 10.68 13.04 -6.62
N PRO A 46 10.76 13.61 -7.85
CA PRO A 46 11.13 15.02 -8.03
C PRO A 46 10.27 16.00 -7.21
N ASN A 47 8.98 15.66 -7.02
CA ASN A 47 8.01 16.51 -6.31
C ASN A 47 7.98 16.29 -4.79
N ASP A 48 8.79 15.38 -4.23
CA ASP A 48 8.92 15.18 -2.78
C ASP A 48 9.80 16.28 -2.16
N ILE A 49 9.46 17.56 -2.39
CA ILE A 49 10.31 18.72 -2.07
C ILE A 49 10.77 18.71 -0.61
N GLY A 50 9.84 18.55 0.32
CA GLY A 50 10.16 18.49 1.75
C GLY A 50 11.12 17.35 2.09
N ALA A 51 10.90 16.14 1.57
CA ALA A 51 11.78 15.00 1.80
C ALA A 51 13.20 15.26 1.26
N ARG A 52 13.28 15.86 0.07
CA ARG A 52 14.56 16.17 -0.61
C ARG A 52 15.37 17.23 0.11
N GLU A 53 14.73 18.13 0.86
CA GLU A 53 15.38 19.15 1.66
C GLU A 53 15.97 18.60 2.97
N VAL A 54 15.34 17.57 3.57
CA VAL A 54 15.73 17.06 4.89
C VAL A 54 16.52 15.74 4.84
N ILE A 55 16.46 14.99 3.73
CA ILE A 55 17.25 13.77 3.57
C ILE A 55 18.68 14.15 3.13
N PRO A 56 19.71 13.70 3.86
CA PRO A 56 21.10 13.88 3.44
C PRO A 56 21.36 13.39 2.01
N HIS A 57 22.01 14.23 1.18
CA HIS A 57 22.21 13.94 -0.24
C HIS A 57 23.09 12.70 -0.51
N ASP A 58 24.00 12.38 0.40
CA ASP A 58 24.86 11.19 0.36
C ASP A 58 24.08 9.88 0.53
N LEU A 59 22.83 9.95 1.01
CA LEU A 59 21.92 8.81 1.10
C LEU A 59 21.03 8.63 -0.14
N LEU A 60 21.11 9.56 -1.11
CA LEU A 60 20.24 9.58 -2.29
C LEU A 60 20.99 9.24 -3.57
N PHE A 61 20.55 8.18 -4.25
CA PHE A 61 21.13 7.69 -5.49
C PHE A 61 20.14 7.81 -6.64
N SER A 62 20.61 7.97 -7.88
CA SER A 62 19.72 7.95 -9.05
C SER A 62 18.93 6.64 -9.12
N ALA A 63 17.62 6.72 -9.29
CA ALA A 63 16.77 5.54 -9.38
C ALA A 63 16.96 4.83 -10.74
N PRO A 64 17.46 3.57 -10.78
CA PRO A 64 17.69 2.87 -12.04
C PRO A 64 16.41 2.68 -12.85
N GLY A 65 16.48 2.94 -14.15
CA GLY A 65 15.36 2.74 -15.08
C GLY A 65 14.24 3.80 -15.00
N LEU A 66 14.37 4.80 -14.13
CA LEU A 66 13.43 5.94 -14.04
C LEU A 66 14.01 7.21 -14.66
N PRO A 67 13.15 8.19 -15.04
CA PRO A 67 13.60 9.47 -15.55
C PRO A 67 14.53 10.22 -14.58
N ALA A 68 15.28 11.19 -15.11
CA ALA A 68 16.10 12.07 -14.29
C ALA A 68 15.29 12.76 -13.18
N GLY A 69 15.91 12.92 -12.01
CA GLY A 69 15.31 13.52 -10.82
C GLY A 69 14.63 12.53 -9.87
N TYR A 70 14.32 11.31 -10.32
CA TYR A 70 13.93 10.23 -9.42
C TYR A 70 15.15 9.67 -8.70
N GLN A 71 15.06 9.55 -7.38
CA GLN A 71 16.13 9.06 -6.53
C GLN A 71 15.65 7.90 -5.66
N LEU A 72 16.57 7.07 -5.18
CA LEU A 72 16.34 6.02 -4.21
C LEU A 72 17.14 6.29 -2.95
N MET A 73 16.50 6.10 -1.81
CA MET A 73 17.15 5.94 -0.52
C MET A 73 17.12 4.45 -0.15
N GLY A 74 18.29 3.90 0.15
CA GLY A 74 18.43 2.52 0.60
C GLY A 74 18.13 2.34 2.09
N TYR A 75 18.71 1.30 2.66
CA TYR A 75 18.69 0.98 4.09
C TYR A 75 20.12 0.81 4.60
N ASP A 76 20.31 0.91 5.90
CA ASP A 76 21.60 0.72 6.56
C ASP A 76 21.99 -0.77 6.69
N GLU A 77 23.15 -1.05 7.27
CA GLU A 77 23.66 -2.41 7.46
C GLU A 77 22.76 -3.29 8.34
N GLN A 78 21.89 -2.69 9.16
CA GLN A 78 20.91 -3.40 9.97
C GLN A 78 19.56 -3.59 9.25
N GLY A 79 19.42 -3.09 8.02
CA GLY A 79 18.17 -3.15 7.27
C GLY A 79 17.18 -2.05 7.66
N HIS A 80 17.61 -1.00 8.35
CA HIS A 80 16.75 0.11 8.74
C HIS A 80 16.80 1.26 7.74
N CYS A 81 15.71 2.02 7.67
CA CYS A 81 15.69 3.30 6.99
C CYS A 81 16.69 4.27 7.66
N PRO A 82 17.56 4.97 6.91
CA PRO A 82 18.51 5.93 7.50
C PRO A 82 17.86 7.09 8.27
N MET A 83 16.58 7.35 8.00
CA MET A 83 15.78 8.37 8.69
C MET A 83 15.02 7.80 9.90
N PHE A 84 15.22 6.52 10.24
CA PHE A 84 14.70 5.90 11.45
C PHE A 84 15.68 6.12 12.61
N LYS A 85 15.42 7.14 13.43
CA LYS A 85 16.32 7.58 14.50
C LYS A 85 15.57 7.53 15.83
N HIS A 86 16.24 7.01 16.87
CA HIS A 86 15.68 6.91 18.22
C HIS A 86 14.29 6.22 18.26
N GLY A 87 14.09 5.19 17.44
CA GLY A 87 12.84 4.42 17.40
C GLY A 87 11.69 5.07 16.63
N GLN A 88 11.91 6.18 15.93
CA GLN A 88 10.87 6.88 15.17
C GLN A 88 11.38 7.47 13.85
N CYS A 89 10.47 7.85 12.95
CA CYS A 89 10.83 8.52 11.71
C CYS A 89 11.21 9.98 11.99
N SER A 90 12.46 10.36 11.72
CA SER A 90 12.95 11.73 11.97
C SER A 90 12.45 12.76 10.95
N ILE A 91 11.76 12.33 9.89
CA ILE A 91 11.23 13.18 8.83
C ILE A 91 9.72 12.97 8.65
N TYR A 92 9.00 12.61 9.72
CA TYR A 92 7.61 12.15 9.62
C TYR A 92 6.70 13.12 8.85
N MET A 93 6.86 14.43 9.04
CA MET A 93 6.03 15.44 8.36
C MET A 93 6.46 15.62 6.90
N GLU A 94 7.74 15.45 6.61
CA GLU A 94 8.38 15.63 5.30
C GLU A 94 8.49 14.31 4.52
N ARG A 95 7.95 13.19 5.04
CA ARG A 95 8.03 11.86 4.41
C ARG A 95 7.71 11.93 2.92
N PRO A 96 8.47 11.26 2.05
CA PRO A 96 8.17 11.20 0.63
C PRO A 96 6.83 10.48 0.38
N GLU A 97 6.24 10.71 -0.79
CA GLU A 97 4.97 10.10 -1.18
C GLU A 97 4.96 8.57 -1.02
N THR A 98 6.06 7.90 -1.36
CA THR A 98 6.22 6.45 -1.17
C THR A 98 6.03 6.01 0.28
N CYS A 99 6.52 6.77 1.26
CA CYS A 99 6.30 6.46 2.67
C CYS A 99 4.85 6.75 3.11
N ARG A 100 4.21 7.79 2.56
CA ARG A 100 2.80 8.14 2.86
C ARG A 100 1.83 7.10 2.31
N GLN A 101 2.16 6.52 1.16
CA GLN A 101 1.38 5.49 0.48
C GLN A 101 1.65 4.07 1.00
N TYR A 102 2.70 3.86 1.80
CA TYR A 102 2.98 2.55 2.38
C TYR A 102 2.22 2.35 3.68
N ASP A 103 1.05 1.72 3.60
CA ASP A 103 0.23 1.36 4.75
C ASP A 103 0.06 -0.15 4.86
N CYS A 104 0.74 -0.79 5.83
CA CYS A 104 0.64 -2.25 6.00
C CYS A 104 -0.74 -2.75 6.44
N ARG A 105 -1.65 -1.85 6.87
CA ARG A 105 -3.07 -2.17 7.09
C ARG A 105 -3.78 -2.64 5.82
N VAL A 106 -3.28 -2.25 4.64
CA VAL A 106 -3.78 -2.76 3.35
C VAL A 106 -3.72 -4.28 3.30
N MET A 107 -2.59 -4.87 3.70
CA MET A 107 -2.42 -6.32 3.67
C MET A 107 -3.27 -7.01 4.74
N ALA A 108 -3.51 -6.35 5.89
CA ALA A 108 -4.46 -6.83 6.89
C ALA A 108 -5.89 -6.84 6.35
N ALA A 109 -6.33 -5.73 5.75
CA ALA A 109 -7.66 -5.56 5.17
C ALA A 109 -7.96 -6.56 4.03
N THR A 110 -6.94 -6.93 3.24
CA THR A 110 -7.09 -7.86 2.12
C THR A 110 -6.75 -9.31 2.47
N GLN A 111 -6.30 -9.59 3.70
CA GLN A 111 -5.74 -10.89 4.10
C GLN A 111 -4.62 -11.37 3.17
N ALA A 112 -3.74 -10.45 2.77
CA ALA A 112 -2.56 -10.79 1.98
C ALA A 112 -1.54 -11.55 2.84
N ASN A 113 -0.93 -12.59 2.25
CA ASN A 113 0.23 -13.26 2.83
C ASN A 113 1.52 -12.66 2.27
N THR A 114 2.25 -11.93 3.11
CA THR A 114 3.53 -11.33 2.72
C THR A 114 4.74 -12.03 3.33
N GLU A 115 4.59 -13.27 3.83
CA GLU A 115 5.66 -13.98 4.52
C GLU A 115 6.92 -14.15 3.66
N VAL A 116 6.74 -14.44 2.37
CA VAL A 116 7.83 -14.54 1.38
C VAL A 116 8.47 -13.17 1.10
N GLU A 117 7.73 -12.08 1.23
CA GLU A 117 8.23 -10.73 0.93
C GLU A 117 8.97 -10.10 2.10
N SER A 118 8.44 -10.30 3.31
CA SER A 118 8.99 -9.79 4.57
C SER A 118 8.27 -10.40 5.76
N THR A 119 9.00 -11.18 6.55
CA THR A 119 8.50 -11.75 7.81
C THR A 119 8.17 -10.67 8.84
N ILE A 120 8.93 -9.56 8.87
CA ILE A 120 8.69 -8.41 9.76
C ILE A 120 7.35 -7.76 9.45
N ILE A 121 7.06 -7.52 8.15
CA ILE A 121 5.76 -6.98 7.73
C ILE A 121 4.65 -7.99 8.02
N GLN A 122 4.87 -9.29 7.74
CA GLN A 122 3.87 -10.33 8.03
C GLN A 122 3.50 -10.40 9.51
N GLN A 123 4.48 -10.25 10.41
CA GLN A 123 4.22 -10.18 11.85
C GLN A 123 3.41 -8.95 12.21
N ARG A 124 3.73 -7.80 11.60
CA ARG A 124 3.02 -6.54 11.85
C ARG A 124 1.58 -6.56 11.33
N ILE A 125 1.33 -7.19 10.18
CA ILE A 125 -0.02 -7.34 9.62
C ILE A 125 -0.96 -8.00 10.63
N LYS A 126 -0.47 -9.01 11.36
CA LYS A 126 -1.24 -9.76 12.36
C LYS A 126 -1.63 -8.97 13.60
N THR A 127 -1.05 -7.80 13.82
CA THR A 127 -1.36 -6.95 14.98
C THR A 127 -2.41 -5.89 14.69
N TRP A 128 -2.87 -5.73 13.45
CA TRP A 128 -3.87 -4.71 13.14
C TRP A 128 -5.28 -5.20 13.41
N GLU A 129 -6.05 -4.38 14.11
CA GLU A 129 -7.46 -4.64 14.38
C GLU A 129 -8.30 -3.42 13.96
N PHE A 130 -9.16 -3.61 12.96
CA PHE A 130 -10.08 -2.56 12.50
C PHE A 130 -11.35 -2.54 13.33
N ARG A 131 -11.90 -1.34 13.51
CA ARG A 131 -13.27 -1.14 13.97
C ARG A 131 -14.26 -1.11 12.80
N TYR A 132 -15.48 -1.53 13.11
CA TYR A 132 -16.61 -1.65 12.17
C TYR A 132 -17.86 -1.03 12.81
N GLN A 133 -17.75 0.22 13.23
CA GLN A 133 -18.84 0.94 13.90
C GLN A 133 -19.76 1.65 12.90
N GLU A 134 -19.25 2.01 11.72
CA GLU A 134 -20.04 2.65 10.66
C GLU A 134 -20.85 1.63 9.86
N ASN A 135 -22.03 2.07 9.39
CA ASN A 135 -22.99 1.20 8.70
C ASN A 135 -22.44 0.57 7.41
N ASP A 136 -21.50 1.22 6.73
CA ASP A 136 -20.91 0.76 5.47
C ASP A 136 -19.58 0.01 5.64
N SER A 137 -18.98 0.02 6.84
CA SER A 137 -17.64 -0.56 7.09
C SER A 137 -17.59 -2.04 6.73
N GLN A 138 -18.59 -2.83 7.14
CA GLN A 138 -18.63 -4.27 6.82
C GLN A 138 -18.82 -4.51 5.31
N LEU A 139 -19.64 -3.69 4.66
CA LEU A 139 -19.88 -3.79 3.21
C LEU A 139 -18.59 -3.49 2.43
N LYS A 140 -17.89 -2.41 2.79
CA LYS A 140 -16.61 -2.01 2.19
C LYS A 140 -15.52 -3.07 2.42
N ALA A 141 -15.42 -3.64 3.63
CA ALA A 141 -14.44 -4.69 3.91
C ALA A 141 -14.72 -5.97 3.11
N ASN A 142 -15.99 -6.37 3.02
CA ASN A 142 -16.39 -7.50 2.18
C ASN A 142 -16.04 -7.25 0.70
N ALA A 143 -16.19 -6.03 0.21
CA ALA A 143 -15.83 -5.66 -1.16
C ALA A 143 -14.31 -5.77 -1.40
N VAL A 144 -13.49 -5.32 -0.44
CA VAL A 144 -12.03 -5.46 -0.48
C VAL A 144 -11.61 -6.94 -0.52
N LEU A 145 -12.20 -7.78 0.32
CA LEU A 145 -11.91 -9.23 0.34
C LEU A 145 -12.35 -9.91 -0.96
N LYS A 146 -13.52 -9.54 -1.50
CA LYS A 146 -14.00 -10.04 -2.80
C LYS A 146 -13.05 -9.64 -3.93
N ALA A 147 -12.55 -8.41 -3.94
CA ALA A 147 -11.59 -7.94 -4.93
C ALA A 147 -10.29 -8.77 -4.88
N MET A 148 -9.73 -8.98 -3.69
CA MET A 148 -8.52 -9.79 -3.52
C MET A 148 -8.74 -11.25 -3.94
N THR A 149 -9.88 -11.83 -3.57
CA THR A 149 -10.26 -13.19 -3.96
C THR A 149 -10.42 -13.32 -5.47
N PHE A 150 -11.06 -12.35 -6.11
CA PHE A 150 -11.26 -12.33 -7.56
C PHE A 150 -9.93 -12.28 -8.32
N ILE A 151 -8.99 -11.43 -7.88
CA ILE A 151 -7.63 -11.36 -8.46
C ILE A 151 -6.94 -12.72 -8.37
N LYS A 152 -7.00 -13.38 -7.21
CA LYS A 152 -6.37 -14.70 -6.99
C LYS A 152 -7.01 -15.81 -7.84
N GLN A 153 -8.34 -15.84 -7.93
CA GLN A 153 -9.06 -16.90 -8.64
C GLN A 153 -8.98 -16.79 -10.17
N HIS A 154 -8.75 -15.59 -10.70
CA HIS A 154 -8.78 -15.33 -12.13
C HIS A 154 -7.46 -14.81 -12.70
N GLU A 155 -6.35 -15.04 -12.01
CA GLU A 155 -5.01 -14.58 -12.40
C GLU A 155 -4.69 -14.86 -13.87
N LEU A 156 -4.98 -16.07 -14.35
CA LEU A 156 -4.68 -16.50 -15.72
C LEU A 156 -5.51 -15.79 -16.81
N LEU A 157 -6.57 -15.07 -16.43
CA LEU A 157 -7.42 -14.32 -17.35
C LEU A 157 -7.02 -12.86 -17.48
N PHE A 158 -6.14 -12.36 -16.61
CA PHE A 158 -5.59 -11.01 -16.75
C PHE A 158 -4.55 -10.98 -17.88
N PRO A 159 -4.39 -9.83 -18.57
CA PRO A 159 -3.33 -9.67 -19.54
C PRO A 159 -1.95 -9.96 -18.94
N MET A 160 -1.03 -10.43 -19.78
CA MET A 160 0.36 -10.66 -19.39
C MET A 160 0.95 -9.39 -18.75
N ASN A 161 1.64 -9.56 -17.62
CA ASN A 161 2.26 -8.49 -16.83
C ASN A 161 1.30 -7.46 -16.20
N TYR A 162 -0.01 -7.64 -16.30
CA TYR A 162 -0.96 -6.72 -15.63
C TYR A 162 -0.97 -6.91 -14.12
N LEU A 163 -1.03 -8.17 -13.65
CA LEU A 163 -1.02 -8.45 -12.22
C LEU A 163 0.43 -8.39 -11.69
N PRO A 164 0.69 -7.64 -10.61
CA PRO A 164 1.99 -7.63 -9.98
C PRO A 164 2.41 -9.01 -9.46
N SER A 165 3.69 -9.34 -9.40
CA SER A 165 4.15 -10.61 -8.84
C SER A 165 4.01 -10.68 -7.31
N MET A 166 4.11 -9.54 -6.63
CA MET A 166 4.08 -9.45 -5.16
C MET A 166 2.63 -9.38 -4.65
N GLU A 167 2.35 -10.11 -3.57
CA GLU A 167 1.03 -10.16 -2.95
C GLU A 167 0.64 -8.83 -2.29
N SER A 168 1.62 -8.10 -1.73
CA SER A 168 1.39 -6.75 -1.20
C SER A 168 0.94 -5.75 -2.29
N GLN A 169 1.47 -5.89 -3.51
CA GLN A 169 1.07 -5.07 -4.64
C GLN A 169 -0.32 -5.46 -5.17
N ARG A 170 -0.65 -6.77 -5.15
CA ARG A 170 -2.01 -7.25 -5.44
C ARG A 170 -3.03 -6.77 -4.41
N ALA A 171 -2.65 -6.69 -3.14
CA ALA A 171 -3.47 -6.11 -2.08
C ALA A 171 -3.79 -4.64 -2.35
N ALA A 172 -2.80 -3.84 -2.74
CA ALA A 172 -3.02 -2.45 -3.14
C ALA A 172 -3.96 -2.34 -4.36
N LEU A 173 -3.81 -3.22 -5.37
CA LEU A 173 -4.74 -3.28 -6.50
C LEU A 173 -6.16 -3.65 -6.04
N ALA A 174 -6.32 -4.62 -5.14
CA ALA A 174 -7.62 -5.01 -4.59
C ALA A 174 -8.32 -3.83 -3.90
N ILE A 175 -7.60 -3.04 -3.11
CA ILE A 175 -8.11 -1.77 -2.55
C ILE A 175 -8.50 -0.82 -3.69
N ARG A 176 -7.67 -0.62 -4.71
CA ARG A 176 -7.95 0.32 -5.79
C ARG A 176 -9.25 -0.01 -6.55
N ILE A 177 -9.57 -1.29 -6.71
CA ILE A 177 -10.73 -1.75 -7.48
C ILE A 177 -11.94 -2.14 -6.63
N HIS A 178 -11.85 -2.09 -5.29
CA HIS A 178 -12.87 -2.64 -4.38
C HIS A 178 -14.28 -2.07 -4.63
N SER A 179 -14.40 -0.83 -5.11
CA SER A 179 -15.69 -0.19 -5.36
C SER A 179 -16.52 -0.93 -6.40
N LEU A 180 -15.87 -1.62 -7.36
CA LEU A 180 -16.55 -2.49 -8.34
C LEU A 180 -17.24 -3.69 -7.68
N PHE A 181 -16.83 -4.05 -6.47
CA PHE A 181 -17.29 -5.21 -5.70
C PHE A 181 -18.35 -4.87 -4.65
N LEU A 182 -18.76 -3.60 -4.56
CA LEU A 182 -19.87 -3.15 -3.70
C LEU A 182 -21.23 -3.63 -4.24
N GLN A 183 -21.34 -3.83 -5.56
CA GLN A 183 -22.57 -4.33 -6.16
C GLN A 183 -22.70 -5.87 -6.04
N PRO A 184 -23.92 -6.40 -5.92
CA PRO A 184 -24.18 -7.83 -5.92
C PRO A 184 -23.61 -8.57 -7.15
N ARG A 185 -23.12 -9.81 -6.97
CA ARG A 185 -22.45 -10.57 -8.06
C ARG A 185 -23.35 -10.80 -9.28
N ASN A 186 -24.66 -10.91 -9.09
CA ASN A 186 -25.62 -11.09 -10.18
C ASN A 186 -25.77 -9.87 -11.09
N THR A 187 -25.20 -8.71 -10.74
CA THR A 187 -25.15 -7.52 -11.61
C THR A 187 -23.86 -7.44 -12.41
N TRP A 188 -22.88 -8.32 -12.16
CA TRP A 188 -21.60 -8.26 -12.84
C TRP A 188 -21.72 -8.81 -14.26
N PRO A 189 -20.97 -8.25 -15.22
CA PRO A 189 -20.84 -8.85 -16.54
C PRO A 189 -20.11 -10.20 -16.46
N SER A 190 -19.89 -10.84 -17.61
CA SER A 190 -19.04 -12.03 -17.66
C SER A 190 -17.65 -11.75 -17.05
N VAL A 191 -17.00 -12.77 -16.47
CA VAL A 191 -15.67 -12.61 -15.82
C VAL A 191 -14.67 -11.94 -16.77
N SER A 192 -14.63 -12.35 -18.03
CA SER A 192 -13.73 -11.78 -19.04
C SER A 192 -14.02 -10.31 -19.33
N GLU A 193 -15.29 -9.92 -19.39
CA GLU A 193 -15.69 -8.52 -19.59
C GLU A 193 -15.41 -7.68 -18.35
N PHE A 194 -15.61 -8.24 -17.16
CA PHE A 194 -15.29 -7.57 -15.91
C PHE A 194 -13.78 -7.30 -15.78
N ILE A 195 -12.93 -8.27 -16.16
CA ILE A 195 -11.48 -8.08 -16.21
C ILE A 195 -11.09 -7.02 -17.24
N LYS A 196 -11.67 -7.03 -18.45
CA LYS A 196 -11.44 -5.97 -19.44
C LYS A 196 -11.77 -4.59 -18.88
N ASN A 197 -12.87 -4.49 -18.14
CA ASN A 197 -13.26 -3.25 -17.48
C ASN A 197 -12.25 -2.81 -16.40
N ILE A 198 -11.80 -3.75 -15.55
CA ILE A 198 -10.75 -3.50 -14.55
C ILE A 198 -9.48 -2.96 -15.22
N VAL A 199 -8.98 -3.65 -16.25
CA VAL A 199 -7.75 -3.27 -16.96
C VAL A 199 -7.88 -1.88 -17.59
N SER A 200 -9.03 -1.58 -18.20
CA SER A 200 -9.28 -0.28 -18.86
C SER A 200 -9.38 0.87 -17.87
N GLN A 201 -10.03 0.68 -16.72
CA GLN A 201 -10.24 1.75 -15.74
C GLN A 201 -9.05 1.93 -14.78
N TYR A 202 -8.30 0.85 -14.56
CA TYR A 202 -7.21 0.80 -13.58
C TYR A 202 -5.93 0.33 -14.24
N PRO A 203 -5.32 1.16 -15.11
CA PRO A 203 -4.03 0.83 -15.69
C PRO A 203 -2.97 0.74 -14.58
N THR A 204 -2.20 -0.32 -14.63
CA THR A 204 -0.89 -0.43 -13.97
C THR A 204 0.09 0.18 -14.96
N SER A 205 0.64 1.35 -14.62
CA SER A 205 1.54 2.17 -15.44
C SER A 205 2.40 1.42 -16.45
#